data_AF-A6JJX0-F1
#
_entry.id   AF-A6JJX0-F1
#
_cell.length_a   1.000
_cell.length_b   1.000
_cell.length_c   1.000
_cell.angle_alpha   90.00
_cell.angle_beta   90.00
_cell.angle_gamma   90.00
#
_symmetry.space_group_name_H-M   'P 1'
#
loop_
_entity.id
_entity.type
_entity.pdbx_description
1 polymer ?
#
loop_
_entity_poly.entity_id
_entity_poly.type
_entity_poly.pdbx_seq_one_letter_code
_entity_poly.pdbx_strand_id
1 'polypeptide(L)'
;MSLTELLNVVRPSGLLSPDAILDAIKVRSESRDMDLNYRGMLIPEENIATMKYGAQVVKGELKSALLDGDTQNYDLDHGFSRHPIDDDCRSGIEIKLGQPSIINHIRLLLWDRDSR
;
A
#
# COMPACT_ATOMS: atom_id res chain seq x y z
N MET A 1 -16.70 -7.06 -4.39
CA MET A 1 -16.13 -6.28 -5.51
C MET A 1 -16.87 -6.62 -6.80
N SER A 2 -17.37 -5.61 -7.50
CA SER A 2 -18.05 -5.76 -8.80
C SER A 2 -17.04 -5.72 -9.96
N LEU A 3 -17.42 -6.25 -11.13
CA LEU A 3 -16.60 -6.15 -12.34
C LEU A 3 -16.37 -4.68 -12.74
N THR A 4 -17.38 -3.83 -12.51
CA THR A 4 -17.32 -2.39 -12.78
C THR A 4 -16.22 -1.70 -11.97
N GLU A 5 -16.06 -2.05 -10.69
CA GLU A 5 -14.99 -1.53 -9.83
C GLU A 5 -13.61 -2.00 -10.30
N LEU A 6 -13.49 -3.27 -10.70
CA LEU A 6 -12.23 -3.81 -11.23
C LEU A 6 -11.76 -3.05 -12.48
N LEU A 7 -12.68 -2.74 -13.39
CA LEU A 7 -12.35 -2.10 -14.66
C LEU A 7 -12.10 -0.60 -14.53
N ASN A 8 -12.86 0.10 -13.68
CA ASN A 8 -12.86 1.56 -13.63
C ASN A 8 -12.07 2.15 -12.46
N VAL A 9 -11.80 1.37 -11.41
CA VAL A 9 -11.07 1.83 -10.22
C VAL A 9 -9.75 1.09 -10.06
N VAL A 10 -9.80 -0.24 -10.03
CA VAL A 10 -8.59 -1.05 -9.74
C VAL A 10 -7.62 -1.05 -10.92
N ARG A 11 -8.10 -1.29 -12.14
CA ARG A 11 -7.25 -1.32 -13.33
C ARG A 11 -6.53 0.02 -13.60
N PRO A 12 -7.19 1.20 -13.53
CA PRO A 12 -6.51 2.47 -13.71
C PRO A 12 -5.53 2.83 -12.59
N SER A 13 -5.67 2.25 -11.39
CA SER A 13 -4.75 2.51 -10.27
C SER A 13 -3.31 2.04 -10.55
N GLY A 14 -3.13 1.04 -11.42
CA GLY A 14 -1.82 0.45 -11.72
C GLY A 14 -1.20 -0.35 -10.55
N LEU A 15 -1.92 -0.54 -9.44
CA LEU A 15 -1.42 -1.29 -8.27
C LEU A 15 -1.30 -2.80 -8.56
N LEU A 16 -2.16 -3.32 -9.43
CA LEU A 16 -2.21 -4.70 -9.87
C LEU A 16 -2.02 -4.77 -11.40
N SER A 17 -1.34 -5.82 -11.87
CA SER A 17 -1.22 -6.05 -13.31
C SER A 17 -2.59 -6.43 -13.89
N PRO A 18 -2.85 -6.12 -15.18
CA PRO A 18 -4.05 -6.59 -15.87
C PRO A 18 -4.23 -8.11 -15.77
N ASP A 19 -3.14 -8.87 -15.87
CA ASP A 19 -3.17 -10.34 -15.76
C ASP A 19 -3.59 -10.79 -14.36
N ALA A 20 -3.10 -10.15 -13.30
CA ALA A 20 -3.53 -10.47 -11.93
C ALA A 20 -5.03 -10.23 -11.71
N ILE A 21 -5.60 -9.21 -12.38
CA ILE A 21 -7.05 -8.96 -12.34
C ILE A 21 -7.81 -10.06 -13.09
N LEU A 22 -7.32 -10.47 -14.26
CA LEU A 22 -7.93 -11.53 -15.07
C LEU A 22 -7.86 -12.89 -14.36
N ASP A 23 -6.72 -13.21 -13.74
CA ASP A 23 -6.53 -14.43 -12.95
C ASP A 23 -7.48 -14.44 -11.76
N ALA A 24 -7.66 -13.31 -11.07
CA ALA A 24 -8.61 -13.21 -9.96
C ALA A 24 -10.07 -13.42 -10.41
N ILE A 25 -10.44 -12.90 -11.59
CA ILE A 25 -11.78 -13.13 -12.18
C ILE A 25 -11.94 -14.62 -12.53
N LYS A 26 -10.95 -15.22 -13.19
CA LYS A 26 -10.96 -16.63 -13.57
C LYS A 26 -11.12 -17.53 -12.35
N VAL A 27 -10.29 -17.32 -11.31
CA VAL A 27 -10.36 -18.08 -10.05
C VAL A 27 -11.74 -17.97 -9.42
N ARG A 28 -12.33 -16.77 -9.37
CA ARG A 28 -13.69 -16.57 -8.84
C ARG A 28 -14.77 -17.25 -9.67
N SER A 29 -14.62 -17.32 -11.00
CA SER A 29 -15.59 -17.93 -11.90
C SER A 29 -15.50 -19.46 -11.95
N GLU A 30 -14.31 -20.03 -11.82
CA GLU A 30 -14.06 -21.47 -11.96
C GLU A 30 -14.05 -22.23 -10.63
N SER A 31 -13.82 -21.55 -9.51
CA SER A 31 -13.74 -22.18 -8.18
C SER A 31 -15.08 -22.11 -7.44
N ARG A 32 -15.30 -23.06 -6.52
CA ARG A 32 -16.42 -22.94 -5.58
C ARG A 32 -16.12 -21.83 -4.59
N ASP A 33 -17.18 -21.15 -4.15
CA ASP A 33 -17.08 -20.04 -3.21
C ASP A 33 -16.27 -20.40 -1.94
N MET A 34 -16.47 -21.62 -1.42
CA MET A 34 -15.77 -22.09 -0.21
C MET A 34 -14.28 -22.35 -0.39
N ASP A 35 -13.82 -22.51 -1.63
CA ASP A 35 -12.41 -22.75 -1.96
C ASP A 35 -11.64 -21.43 -2.17
N LEU A 36 -12.35 -20.30 -2.21
CA LEU A 36 -11.75 -18.99 -2.42
C LEU A 36 -11.14 -18.46 -1.13
N ASN A 37 -9.85 -18.09 -1.20
CA ASN A 37 -9.18 -17.46 -0.09
C ASN A 37 -9.58 -15.98 0.03
N TYR A 38 -10.67 -15.73 0.74
CA TYR A 38 -11.17 -14.38 0.99
C TYR A 38 -10.36 -13.59 2.01
N ARG A 39 -9.54 -14.26 2.82
CA ARG A 39 -8.79 -13.61 3.90
C ARG A 39 -7.37 -13.34 3.45
N GLY A 40 -6.96 -12.08 3.60
CA GLY A 40 -5.56 -11.71 3.51
C GLY A 40 -4.74 -12.33 4.65
N MET A 41 -3.43 -12.28 4.52
CA MET A 41 -2.50 -12.70 5.56
C MET A 41 -2.65 -11.82 6.80
N LEU A 42 -2.62 -12.43 7.99
CA LEU A 42 -2.54 -11.71 9.26
C LEU A 42 -1.26 -12.14 9.98
N ILE A 43 -0.36 -11.18 10.22
CA ILE A 43 0.79 -11.37 11.09
C ILE A 43 0.59 -10.46 12.30
N PRO A 44 0.19 -11.01 13.46
CA PRO A 44 -0.04 -10.22 14.67
C PRO A 44 1.22 -9.45 15.10
N GLU A 45 1.02 -8.22 15.57
CA GLU A 45 2.07 -7.36 16.16
C GLU A 45 3.31 -7.10 15.27
N GLU A 46 3.22 -7.35 13.96
CA GLU A 46 4.33 -7.17 13.03
C GLU A 46 4.02 -6.05 12.02
N ASN A 47 5.01 -5.19 11.75
CA ASN A 47 4.91 -4.21 10.68
C ASN A 47 5.18 -4.85 9.31
N ILE A 48 4.09 -5.19 8.60
CA ILE A 48 4.13 -5.71 7.23
C ILE A 48 4.43 -4.65 6.16
N ALA A 49 4.37 -3.36 6.51
CA ALA A 49 4.73 -2.26 5.62
C ALA A 49 6.24 -1.99 5.67
N THR A 50 7.04 -3.03 5.40
CA THR A 50 8.51 -2.94 5.34
C THR A 50 9.02 -3.65 4.09
N MET A 51 10.21 -3.26 3.62
CA MET A 51 10.83 -3.88 2.43
C MET A 51 11.03 -5.38 2.61
N LYS A 52 11.27 -5.85 3.85
CA LYS A 52 11.40 -7.28 4.21
C LYS A 52 10.18 -8.11 3.77
N TYR A 53 8.98 -7.54 3.86
CA TYR A 53 7.73 -8.19 3.46
C TYR A 53 7.29 -7.80 2.04
N GLY A 54 8.19 -7.25 1.23
CA GLY A 54 7.91 -6.85 -0.15
C GLY A 54 7.03 -5.61 -0.26
N ALA A 55 6.88 -4.81 0.80
CA ALA A 55 6.19 -3.54 0.71
C ALA A 55 7.04 -2.51 -0.06
N GLN A 56 6.37 -1.69 -0.87
CA GLN A 56 7.03 -0.69 -1.72
C GLN A 56 6.22 0.61 -1.76
N VAL A 57 6.94 1.73 -1.84
CA VAL A 57 6.33 3.05 -2.07
C VAL A 57 6.14 3.25 -3.57
N VAL A 58 4.90 3.34 -4.02
CA VAL A 58 4.52 3.51 -5.43
C VAL A 58 4.55 4.98 -5.81
N LYS A 59 3.91 5.84 -5.00
CA LYS A 59 3.86 7.31 -5.18
C LYS A 59 4.37 8.03 -3.93
N GLY A 60 4.96 9.21 -4.15
CA GLY A 60 5.63 10.02 -3.12
C GLY A 60 7.10 10.28 -3.46
N GLU A 61 7.64 11.31 -2.82
CA GLU A 61 9.06 11.68 -2.86
C GLU A 61 9.82 11.01 -1.71
N LEU A 62 11.14 10.85 -1.86
CA LEU A 62 12.02 10.24 -0.84
C LEU A 62 11.55 8.84 -0.39
N LYS A 63 11.16 8.01 -1.37
CA LYS A 63 10.54 6.69 -1.20
C LYS A 63 11.29 5.70 -0.29
N SER A 64 12.61 5.81 -0.23
CA SER A 64 13.45 4.92 0.56
C SER A 64 13.27 5.08 2.07
N ALA A 65 12.87 6.28 2.52
CA ALA A 65 12.78 6.61 3.94
C ALA A 65 11.47 6.15 4.62
N LEU A 66 10.41 5.82 3.86
CA LEU A 66 9.12 5.50 4.47
C LEU A 66 9.06 4.12 5.10
N LEU A 67 9.79 3.16 4.52
CA LEU A 67 9.68 1.72 4.81
C LEU A 67 11.01 1.11 5.27
N ASP A 68 11.99 1.94 5.64
CA ASP A 68 13.31 1.51 6.14
C ASP A 68 13.28 1.04 7.61
N GLY A 69 12.22 1.40 8.34
CA GLY A 69 12.03 1.04 9.75
C GLY A 69 12.75 1.97 10.72
N ASP A 70 13.37 3.05 10.23
CA ASP A 70 13.95 4.07 11.09
C ASP A 70 12.85 5.01 11.62
N THR A 71 12.81 5.16 12.94
CA THR A 71 11.85 6.05 13.62
C THR A 71 12.54 7.09 14.51
N GLN A 72 13.87 7.12 14.50
CA GLN A 72 14.69 7.90 15.43
C GLN A 72 15.64 8.84 14.68
N ASN A 73 16.22 8.39 13.56
CA ASN A 73 17.21 9.14 12.81
C ASN A 73 16.58 9.82 11.59
N TYR A 74 15.86 10.90 11.84
CA TYR A 74 15.35 11.80 10.81
C TYR A 74 15.76 13.24 11.11
N ASP A 75 16.12 13.98 10.06
CA ASP A 75 16.55 15.37 10.09
C ASP A 75 15.87 16.17 8.98
N LEU A 76 16.16 17.47 8.87
CA LEU A 76 15.45 18.38 7.95
C LEU A 76 15.50 17.95 6.48
N ASP A 77 16.49 17.12 6.11
CA ASP A 77 16.75 16.72 4.73
C ASP A 77 16.56 15.22 4.48
N HIS A 78 16.49 14.40 5.55
CA HIS A 78 16.47 12.92 5.46
C HIS A 78 15.49 12.27 6.44
N GLY A 79 15.04 11.06 6.09
CA GLY A 79 14.24 10.22 6.98
C GLY A 79 12.73 10.46 6.92
N PHE A 80 12.24 11.15 5.89
CA PHE A 80 10.80 11.31 5.66
C PHE A 80 10.45 11.17 4.18
N SER A 81 9.27 10.63 3.90
CA SER A 81 8.63 10.74 2.59
C SER A 81 7.60 11.84 2.59
N ARG A 82 7.48 12.53 1.46
CA ARG A 82 6.58 13.65 1.31
C ARG A 82 5.80 13.56 0.00
N HIS A 83 4.71 14.31 -0.03
CA HIS A 83 3.89 14.44 -1.21
C HIS A 83 3.30 15.86 -1.23
N PRO A 84 3.47 16.64 -2.31
CA PRO A 84 2.88 17.97 -2.41
C PRO A 84 1.36 17.86 -2.45
N ILE A 85 0.66 18.75 -1.75
CA ILE A 85 -0.80 18.82 -1.82
C ILE A 85 -1.15 19.53 -3.14
N ASP A 86 -1.80 18.81 -4.05
CA ASP A 86 -2.28 19.35 -5.33
C ASP A 86 -3.79 19.64 -5.29
N ASP A 87 -4.25 20.53 -6.18
CA ASP A 87 -5.66 20.92 -6.26
C ASP A 87 -6.56 19.75 -6.68
N ASP A 88 -6.01 18.76 -7.38
CA ASP A 88 -6.75 17.60 -7.88
C ASP A 88 -7.10 16.59 -6.77
N CYS A 89 -6.47 16.66 -5.58
CA CYS A 89 -6.65 15.74 -4.43
C CYS A 89 -6.57 14.24 -4.80
N ARG A 90 -6.03 13.91 -5.97
CA ARG A 90 -5.99 12.55 -6.54
C ARG A 90 -4.64 11.88 -6.35
N SER A 91 -3.65 12.63 -5.89
CA SER A 91 -2.32 12.13 -5.65
C SER A 91 -2.02 12.10 -4.15
N GLY A 92 -1.10 11.22 -3.77
CA GLY A 92 -0.81 10.94 -2.37
C GLY A 92 0.44 10.08 -2.24
N ILE A 93 0.77 9.76 -0.99
CA ILE A 93 1.72 8.69 -0.70
C ILE A 93 0.99 7.36 -0.87
N GLU A 94 1.44 6.54 -1.82
CA GLU A 94 0.85 5.23 -2.08
C GLU A 94 1.83 4.13 -1.71
N ILE A 95 1.40 3.22 -0.84
CA ILE A 95 2.20 2.07 -0.41
C ILE A 95 1.50 0.81 -0.92
N LYS A 96 2.24 -0.02 -1.66
CA LYS A 96 1.81 -1.36 -2.06
C LYS A 96 2.44 -2.37 -1.10
N LEU A 97 1.62 -3.10 -0.36
CA LEU A 97 2.07 -4.23 0.45
C LEU A 97 2.48 -5.41 -0.44
N GLY A 98 3.40 -6.25 0.04
CA GLY A 98 3.88 -7.40 -0.74
C GLY A 98 2.83 -8.47 -0.99
N GLN A 99 1.78 -8.53 -0.17
CA GLN A 99 0.65 -9.44 -0.35
C GLN A 99 -0.64 -8.90 0.31
N PRO A 100 -1.82 -9.37 -0.12
CA PRO A 100 -3.09 -9.03 0.54
C PRO A 100 -3.02 -9.36 2.03
N SER A 101 -3.18 -8.35 2.87
CA SER A 101 -2.97 -8.48 4.32
C SER A 101 -4.06 -7.77 5.10
N ILE A 102 -4.35 -8.29 6.28
CA ILE A 102 -5.31 -7.68 7.22
C ILE A 102 -4.54 -6.68 8.09
N ILE A 103 -4.89 -5.40 7.98
CA ILE A 103 -4.29 -4.32 8.76
C ILE A 103 -5.17 -4.03 9.97
N ASN A 104 -4.58 -4.09 11.17
CA ASN A 104 -5.28 -3.75 12.42
C ASN A 104 -5.15 -2.26 12.74
N HIS A 105 -3.95 -1.70 12.63
CA HIS A 105 -3.69 -0.29 12.92
C HIS A 105 -2.58 0.25 12.02
N ILE A 106 -2.62 1.56 11.76
CA ILE A 106 -1.59 2.30 11.02
C ILE A 106 -0.99 3.32 11.97
N ARG A 107 0.34 3.37 12.06
CA ARG A 107 1.06 4.39 12.81
C ARG A 107 1.76 5.29 11.82
N LEU A 108 1.53 6.59 11.94
CA LEU A 108 2.17 7.61 11.12
C LEU A 108 3.11 8.39 12.02
N LEU A 109 4.41 8.36 11.70
CA LEU A 109 5.37 9.27 12.29
C LEU A 109 5.32 10.56 11.48
N LEU A 110 4.73 11.60 12.06
CA LEU A 110 4.65 12.91 11.43
C LEU A 110 5.90 13.73 11.75
N TRP A 111 6.25 14.61 10.82
CA TRP A 111 7.27 15.60 11.05
C TRP A 111 6.80 16.60 12.11
N ASP A 112 7.27 16.47 13.35
CA ASP A 112 6.93 17.35 14.48
C ASP A 112 8.16 18.12 15.00
N ARG A 113 9.25 18.16 14.21
CA ARG A 113 10.47 18.90 14.59
C ARG A 113 10.49 20.35 14.12
N ASP A 114 9.36 20.89 13.68
CA ASP A 114 9.27 22.32 13.42
C ASP A 114 9.00 23.06 14.74
N SER A 115 10.06 23.61 15.34
CA SER A 115 9.99 24.46 16.54
C SER A 115 9.69 25.93 16.19
N ARG A 116 8.99 26.20 15.09
CA ARG A 116 8.59 27.54 14.66
C ARG A 116 7.31 28.02 15.34
#